data_AF-A0A4Q5TNS0-F1
#
_entry.id   AF-A0A4Q5TNS0-F1
#
_cell.length_a   1.000
_cell.length_b   1.000
_cell.length_c   1.000
_cell.angle_alpha   90.00
_cell.angle_beta   90.00
_cell.angle_gamma   90.00
#
_symmetry.space_group_name_H-M   'P 1'
#
loop_
_entity.id
_entity.type
_entity.pdbx_description
1 polymer ?
#
loop_
_entity_poly.entity_id
_entity_poly.type
_entity_poly.pdbx_seq_one_letter_code
_entity_poly.pdbx_strand_id
1 'polypeptide(L)'
;MRRALKMFISVRKIYKQLSIAVVVVLAGALCIYAKKAYQQNDFGNSFERRAVLAKQALSDLNESFGICSPLCNSDPEFMKAIVFPEVMRYNSLKDGIEAESLRTLYVQFGKEYADFSIGLFQMKPSFAAEVENKARELLPPSLITELQLAYHHEDEQQIRSDRVERMQDKEWQLVYLTAFIAICNELYKTKQFASASQKLQWFATIYNAGFDRTDAYLDKKVDEAHFYLEQDMPGKKFRYAAVAGWYYQTIH
;
A
#
# COMPACT_ATOMS: atom_id res chain seq x y z
N MET A 1 -4.05 67.11 5.31
CA MET A 1 -4.38 65.86 6.05
C MET A 1 -4.97 64.73 5.19
N ARG A 2 -6.06 64.90 4.43
CA ARG A 2 -6.73 63.78 3.71
C ARG A 2 -5.87 63.04 2.66
N ARG A 3 -4.94 63.71 1.97
CA ARG A 3 -4.02 63.08 0.99
C ARG A 3 -2.97 62.18 1.66
N ALA A 4 -2.37 62.63 2.76
CA ALA A 4 -1.38 61.86 3.52
C ALA A 4 -1.99 60.57 4.10
N LEU A 5 -3.22 60.64 4.61
CA LEU A 5 -3.94 59.47 5.12
C LEU A 5 -4.25 58.44 4.02
N LYS A 6 -4.69 58.88 2.83
CA LYS A 6 -4.91 57.99 1.67
C LYS A 6 -3.62 57.32 1.20
N MET A 7 -2.51 58.06 1.21
CA MET A 7 -1.19 57.53 0.86
C MET A 7 -0.73 56.47 1.87
N PHE A 8 -0.91 56.71 3.17
CA PHE A 8 -0.56 55.74 4.23
C PHE A 8 -1.39 54.45 4.13
N ILE A 9 -2.68 54.55 3.85
CA ILE A 9 -3.58 53.40 3.66
C ILE A 9 -3.18 52.61 2.40
N SER A 10 -2.82 53.30 1.31
CA SER A 10 -2.35 52.69 0.07
C SER A 10 -1.04 51.91 0.28
N VAL A 11 -0.06 52.54 0.93
CA VAL A 11 1.23 51.90 1.27
C VAL A 11 1.01 50.66 2.15
N ARG A 12 0.17 50.75 3.19
CA ARG A 12 -0.16 49.61 4.06
C ARG A 12 -0.82 48.45 3.30
N LYS A 13 -1.66 48.76 2.31
CA LYS A 13 -2.30 47.75 1.44
C LYS A 13 -1.29 47.06 0.53
N ILE A 14 -0.36 47.82 -0.05
CA ILE A 14 0.74 47.29 -0.88
C ILE A 14 1.65 46.38 -0.05
N TYR A 15 2.07 46.82 1.14
CA TYR A 15 2.86 45.98 2.05
C TYR A 15 2.13 44.69 2.42
N LYS A 16 0.83 44.75 2.73
CA LYS A 16 0.03 43.55 3.03
C LYS A 16 -0.01 42.57 1.84
N GLN A 17 -0.22 43.07 0.62
CA GLN A 17 -0.20 42.25 -0.60
C GLN A 17 1.17 41.63 -0.86
N LEU A 18 2.26 42.41 -0.69
CA LEU A 18 3.62 41.90 -0.82
C LEU A 18 3.92 40.80 0.22
N SER A 19 3.53 41.01 1.48
CA SER A 19 3.73 40.00 2.52
C SER A 19 2.94 38.71 2.27
N ILE A 20 1.73 38.79 1.72
CA ILE A 20 0.96 37.61 1.32
C ILE A 20 1.66 36.88 0.16
N ALA A 21 2.11 37.62 -0.85
CA ALA A 21 2.83 37.02 -1.98
C ALA A 21 4.13 36.31 -1.54
N VAL A 22 4.90 36.92 -0.62
CA VAL A 22 6.10 36.31 -0.04
C VAL A 22 5.76 35.03 0.74
N VAL A 23 4.70 35.03 1.55
CA VAL A 23 4.26 33.83 2.27
C VAL A 23 3.85 32.71 1.30
N VAL A 24 3.12 33.03 0.23
CA VAL A 24 2.71 32.05 -0.79
C VAL A 24 3.92 31.46 -1.52
N VAL A 25 4.90 32.30 -1.89
CA VAL A 25 6.15 31.84 -2.53
C VAL A 25 6.98 30.98 -1.59
N LEU A 26 7.11 31.36 -0.31
CA LEU A 26 7.82 30.57 0.69
C LEU A 26 7.12 29.24 0.96
N ALA A 27 5.79 29.22 1.05
CA ALA A 27 5.01 27.99 1.20
C ALA A 27 5.17 27.08 -0.03
N GLY A 28 5.13 27.64 -1.25
CA GLY A 28 5.38 26.91 -2.48
C GLY A 28 6.80 26.31 -2.54
N ALA A 29 7.82 27.09 -2.16
CA ALA A 29 9.21 26.65 -2.09
C ALA A 29 9.42 25.57 -1.03
N LEU A 30 8.78 25.68 0.13
CA LEU A 30 8.75 24.65 1.18
C LEU A 30 8.09 23.36 0.70
N CYS A 31 6.97 23.44 -0.04
CA CYS A 31 6.31 22.27 -0.62
C CYS A 31 7.20 21.59 -1.67
N ILE A 32 7.88 22.36 -2.53
CA ILE A 32 8.82 21.81 -3.52
C ILE A 32 10.04 21.20 -2.84
N TYR A 33 10.62 21.87 -1.83
CA TYR A 33 11.74 21.35 -1.06
C TYR A 33 11.35 20.09 -0.29
N ALA A 34 10.20 20.07 0.39
CA ALA A 34 9.69 18.90 1.09
C ALA A 34 9.42 17.74 0.12
N LYS A 35 8.82 17.99 -1.05
CA LYS A 35 8.65 16.99 -2.12
C LYS A 35 9.99 16.43 -2.59
N LYS A 36 10.98 17.31 -2.84
CA LYS A 36 12.30 16.93 -3.31
C LYS A 36 13.10 16.18 -2.25
N ALA A 37 13.06 16.62 -0.99
CA ALA A 37 13.68 15.94 0.15
C ALA A 37 13.01 14.58 0.45
N TYR A 38 11.69 14.48 0.28
CA TYR A 38 10.96 13.23 0.36
C TYR A 38 11.38 12.25 -0.74
N GLN A 39 11.56 12.74 -1.98
CA GLN A 39 12.07 11.97 -3.10
C GLN A 39 13.58 11.63 -2.98
N GLN A 40 14.36 12.50 -2.30
CA GLN A 40 15.80 12.35 -2.08
C GLN A 40 16.17 11.52 -0.84
N ASN A 41 15.23 10.86 -0.18
CA ASN A 41 15.56 9.84 0.81
C ASN A 41 16.15 8.58 0.14
N ASP A 42 17.29 8.71 -0.53
CA ASP A 42 18.30 7.68 -0.85
C ASP A 42 17.79 6.28 -1.23
N PHE A 43 16.62 6.20 -1.86
CA PHE A 43 16.00 4.96 -2.28
C PHE A 43 16.73 4.41 -3.51
N GLY A 44 17.18 5.29 -4.41
CA GLY A 44 17.96 4.92 -5.59
C GLY A 44 19.18 4.08 -5.25
N ASN A 45 20.15 4.61 -4.50
CA ASN A 45 21.41 3.91 -4.22
C ASN A 45 21.24 2.71 -3.27
N SER A 46 20.25 2.75 -2.36
CA SER A 46 20.02 1.67 -1.39
C SER A 46 19.34 0.43 -2.01
N PHE A 47 18.64 0.59 -3.15
CA PHE A 47 17.69 -0.41 -3.64
C PHE A 47 18.05 -1.05 -4.99
N GLU A 48 18.98 -0.48 -5.77
CA GLU A 48 19.04 -0.66 -7.24
C GLU A 48 18.76 -2.08 -7.72
N ARG A 49 19.50 -3.08 -7.23
CA ARG A 49 19.31 -4.48 -7.67
C ARG A 49 17.94 -5.04 -7.26
N ARG A 50 17.49 -4.81 -6.02
CA ARG A 50 16.19 -5.30 -5.52
C ARG A 50 15.02 -4.62 -6.22
N ALA A 51 15.11 -3.31 -6.43
CA ALA A 51 14.10 -2.55 -7.15
C ALA A 51 13.97 -3.01 -8.61
N VAL A 52 15.09 -3.31 -9.28
CA VAL A 52 15.08 -3.86 -10.66
C VAL A 52 14.44 -5.24 -10.69
N LEU A 53 14.82 -6.14 -9.78
CA LEU A 53 14.22 -7.48 -9.71
C LEU A 53 12.72 -7.43 -9.37
N ALA A 54 12.32 -6.55 -8.45
CA ALA A 54 10.92 -6.38 -8.10
C ALA A 54 10.10 -5.79 -9.26
N LYS A 55 10.65 -4.83 -10.00
CA LYS A 55 10.05 -4.29 -11.23
C LYS A 55 9.85 -5.39 -12.27
N GLN A 56 10.86 -6.23 -12.48
CA GLN A 56 10.76 -7.36 -13.42
C GLN A 56 9.68 -8.35 -12.99
N ALA A 57 9.68 -8.78 -11.73
CA ALA A 57 8.70 -9.73 -11.21
C ALA A 57 7.26 -9.22 -11.32
N LEU A 58 7.02 -7.92 -11.13
CA LEU A 58 5.71 -7.30 -11.34
C LEU A 58 5.37 -7.14 -12.82
N SER A 59 6.36 -6.93 -13.68
CA SER A 59 6.15 -6.84 -15.13
C SER A 59 5.73 -8.18 -15.74
N ASP A 60 6.20 -9.30 -15.18
CA ASP A 60 5.80 -10.65 -15.59
C ASP A 60 4.30 -10.90 -15.33
N LEU A 61 3.66 -10.10 -14.47
CA LEU A 61 2.23 -10.18 -14.12
C LEU A 61 1.39 -9.08 -14.79
N ASN A 62 1.95 -8.33 -15.76
CA ASN A 62 1.27 -7.18 -16.38
C ASN A 62 -0.10 -7.50 -16.96
N GLU A 63 -0.24 -8.63 -17.65
CA GLU A 63 -1.51 -9.07 -18.23
C GLU A 63 -2.56 -9.31 -17.13
N SER A 64 -2.17 -10.06 -16.10
CA SER A 64 -3.02 -10.35 -14.94
C SER A 64 -3.46 -9.08 -14.21
N PHE A 65 -2.54 -8.12 -14.01
CA PHE A 65 -2.88 -6.80 -13.45
C PHE A 65 -3.88 -6.05 -14.34
N GLY A 66 -3.73 -6.13 -15.67
CA GLY A 66 -4.68 -5.54 -16.62
C GLY A 66 -6.07 -6.15 -16.49
N ILE A 67 -6.18 -7.47 -16.37
CA ILE A 67 -7.45 -8.19 -16.16
C ILE A 67 -8.11 -7.80 -14.83
N CYS A 68 -7.32 -7.67 -13.76
CA CYS A 68 -7.83 -7.40 -12.42
C CYS A 68 -8.15 -5.92 -12.14
N SER A 69 -7.46 -4.99 -12.81
CA SER A 69 -7.67 -3.55 -12.65
C SER A 69 -9.13 -3.06 -12.75
N PRO A 70 -9.95 -3.47 -13.74
CA PRO A 70 -11.35 -3.05 -13.81
C PRO A 70 -12.19 -3.59 -12.66
N LEU A 71 -11.84 -4.74 -12.08
CA LEU A 71 -12.61 -5.39 -11.00
C LEU A 71 -12.55 -4.62 -9.69
N CYS A 72 -11.46 -3.88 -9.46
CA CYS A 72 -11.27 -3.09 -8.23
C CYS A 72 -11.32 -1.57 -8.47
N ASN A 73 -11.59 -1.11 -9.70
CA ASN A 73 -11.59 0.31 -10.07
C ASN A 73 -10.29 1.01 -9.67
N SER A 74 -9.14 0.44 -10.03
CA SER A 74 -7.82 1.01 -9.79
C SER A 74 -6.88 0.62 -10.92
N ASP A 75 -5.98 1.51 -11.32
CA ASP A 75 -5.06 1.23 -12.42
C ASP A 75 -3.97 0.21 -12.00
N PRO A 76 -3.40 -0.54 -12.98
CA PRO A 76 -2.36 -1.53 -12.71
C PRO A 76 -1.16 -1.01 -11.92
N GLU A 77 -0.77 0.24 -12.14
CA GLU A 77 0.41 0.82 -11.50
C GLU A 77 0.14 1.15 -10.02
N PHE A 78 -1.06 1.59 -9.68
CA PHE A 78 -1.53 1.72 -8.31
C PHE A 78 -1.51 0.36 -7.59
N MET A 79 -2.01 -0.70 -8.23
CA MET A 79 -2.02 -2.05 -7.64
C MET A 79 -0.60 -2.54 -7.37
N LYS A 80 0.29 -2.47 -8.37
CA LYS A 80 1.70 -2.85 -8.26
C LYS A 80 2.41 -2.07 -7.15
N ALA A 81 2.12 -0.79 -7.02
CA ALA A 81 2.75 0.07 -6.03
C ALA A 81 2.44 -0.34 -4.59
N ILE A 82 1.24 -0.85 -4.30
CA ILE A 82 0.85 -1.33 -2.95
C ILE A 82 1.75 -2.49 -2.52
N VAL A 83 1.98 -3.45 -3.42
CA VAL A 83 2.75 -4.67 -3.13
C VAL A 83 4.24 -4.54 -3.37
N PHE A 84 4.68 -3.51 -4.12
CA PHE A 84 6.08 -3.31 -4.47
C PHE A 84 7.07 -3.41 -3.29
N PRO A 85 6.79 -2.83 -2.10
CA PRO A 85 7.68 -3.01 -0.96
C PRO A 85 7.89 -4.48 -0.59
N GLU A 86 6.85 -5.30 -0.58
CA GLU A 86 6.98 -6.74 -0.27
C GLU A 86 7.75 -7.50 -1.36
N VAL A 87 7.50 -7.17 -2.63
CA VAL A 87 8.24 -7.76 -3.75
C VAL A 87 9.74 -7.45 -3.66
N MET A 88 10.12 -6.26 -3.18
CA MET A 88 11.53 -5.93 -2.96
C MET A 88 12.21 -6.76 -1.86
N ARG A 89 11.43 -7.23 -0.88
CA ARG A 89 11.92 -8.06 0.24
C ARG A 89 11.95 -9.54 -0.09
N TYR A 90 11.08 -9.97 -1.01
CA TYR A 90 10.88 -11.37 -1.34
C TYR A 90 12.18 -12.10 -1.68
N ASN A 91 12.36 -13.26 -1.07
CA ASN A 91 13.45 -14.20 -1.35
C ASN A 91 12.90 -15.62 -1.41
N SER A 92 12.75 -16.15 -2.62
CA SER A 92 12.10 -17.45 -2.89
C SER A 92 12.73 -18.64 -2.17
N LEU A 93 14.04 -18.61 -1.89
CA LEU A 93 14.74 -19.71 -1.22
C LEU A 93 14.46 -19.76 0.29
N LYS A 94 14.31 -18.59 0.93
CA LYS A 94 14.04 -18.49 2.37
C LYS A 94 12.59 -18.88 2.68
N ASP A 95 11.67 -18.45 1.82
CA ASP A 95 10.24 -18.74 1.99
C ASP A 95 9.92 -20.24 1.79
N GLY A 96 10.67 -20.98 0.97
CA GLY A 96 10.37 -22.40 0.68
C GLY A 96 10.61 -23.37 1.85
N ILE A 97 11.65 -23.15 2.67
CA ILE A 97 12.05 -24.07 3.75
C ILE A 97 11.31 -23.76 5.05
N GLU A 98 11.15 -22.49 5.39
CA GLU A 98 10.48 -22.06 6.63
C GLU A 98 8.95 -22.27 6.56
N ALA A 99 8.37 -22.22 5.34
CA ALA A 99 6.92 -22.23 5.20
C ALA A 99 6.26 -23.59 5.43
N GLU A 100 6.88 -24.74 5.15
CA GLU A 100 6.11 -26.00 5.14
C GLU A 100 5.64 -26.44 6.54
N SER A 101 6.50 -26.26 7.55
CA SER A 101 6.11 -26.53 8.95
C SER A 101 5.07 -25.52 9.44
N LEU A 102 5.24 -24.23 9.11
CA LEU A 102 4.30 -23.18 9.48
C LEU A 102 2.95 -23.35 8.78
N ARG A 103 2.92 -23.81 7.52
CA ARG A 103 1.71 -24.16 6.77
C ARG A 103 0.95 -25.28 7.45
N THR A 104 1.65 -26.36 7.82
CA THR A 104 1.04 -27.48 8.52
C THR A 104 0.42 -27.03 9.84
N LEU A 105 1.15 -26.24 10.64
CA LEU A 105 0.65 -25.68 11.89
C LEU A 105 -0.58 -24.79 11.68
N TYR A 106 -0.54 -23.93 10.66
CA TYR A 106 -1.68 -23.06 10.34
C TYR A 106 -2.90 -23.86 9.88
N VAL A 107 -2.74 -24.86 9.01
CA VAL A 107 -3.86 -25.69 8.53
C VAL A 107 -4.49 -26.42 9.71
N GLN A 108 -3.68 -27.09 10.53
CA GLN A 108 -4.16 -27.89 11.66
C GLN A 108 -4.76 -27.04 12.78
N PHE A 109 -4.13 -25.93 13.15
CA PHE A 109 -4.43 -25.22 14.40
C PHE A 109 -4.82 -23.75 14.22
N GLY A 110 -4.71 -23.20 13.02
CA GLY A 110 -5.13 -21.84 12.68
C GLY A 110 -4.09 -20.77 12.98
N LYS A 111 -4.49 -19.52 12.77
CA LYS A 111 -3.61 -18.33 12.83
C LYS A 111 -2.93 -18.10 14.20
N GLU A 112 -3.54 -18.59 15.28
CA GLU A 112 -2.98 -18.44 16.64
C GLU A 112 -1.68 -19.27 16.82
N TYR A 113 -1.47 -20.27 15.95
CA TYR A 113 -0.30 -21.14 15.99
C TYR A 113 0.73 -20.80 14.91
N ALA A 114 0.28 -20.35 13.73
CA ALA A 114 1.17 -19.89 12.68
C ALA A 114 0.49 -18.83 11.80
N ASP A 115 1.12 -17.66 11.69
CA ASP A 115 0.68 -16.58 10.81
C ASP A 115 1.89 -15.89 10.18
N PHE A 116 2.24 -16.34 8.97
CA PHE A 116 3.50 -16.07 8.28
C PHE A 116 3.21 -15.55 6.87
N SER A 117 4.19 -14.88 6.27
CA SER A 117 4.06 -14.35 4.92
C SER A 117 4.31 -15.44 3.88
N ILE A 118 3.47 -15.47 2.83
CA ILE A 118 3.53 -16.44 1.74
C ILE A 118 3.62 -15.70 0.40
N GLY A 119 4.48 -16.22 -0.49
CA GLY A 119 4.49 -15.84 -1.89
C GLY A 119 5.10 -14.46 -2.17
N LEU A 120 5.02 -14.05 -3.44
CA LEU A 120 5.64 -12.84 -3.96
C LEU A 120 5.15 -11.57 -3.26
N PHE A 121 3.85 -11.52 -2.93
CA PHE A 121 3.22 -10.38 -2.25
C PHE A 121 3.29 -10.48 -0.73
N GLN A 122 3.92 -11.54 -0.18
CA GLN A 122 4.16 -11.72 1.26
C GLN A 122 2.88 -11.64 2.11
N MET A 123 1.75 -12.11 1.57
CA MET A 123 0.46 -12.11 2.27
C MET A 123 0.42 -13.12 3.39
N LYS A 124 -0.28 -12.78 4.47
CA LYS A 124 -0.50 -13.70 5.59
C LYS A 124 -1.83 -14.44 5.47
N PRO A 125 -1.94 -15.69 5.98
CA PRO A 125 -3.21 -16.38 6.04
C PRO A 125 -4.30 -15.61 6.81
N SER A 126 -3.93 -14.93 7.91
CA SER A 126 -4.87 -14.09 8.65
C SER A 126 -5.39 -12.91 7.81
N PHE A 127 -4.53 -12.31 6.98
CA PHE A 127 -4.90 -11.24 6.06
C PHE A 127 -5.85 -11.73 4.97
N ALA A 128 -5.55 -12.85 4.33
CA ALA A 128 -6.42 -13.44 3.31
C ALA A 128 -7.81 -13.80 3.87
N ALA A 129 -7.86 -14.37 5.08
CA ALA A 129 -9.13 -14.64 5.77
C ALA A 129 -9.91 -13.35 6.06
N GLU A 130 -9.22 -12.27 6.46
CA GLU A 130 -9.86 -10.98 6.69
C GLU A 130 -10.40 -10.36 5.39
N VAL A 131 -9.66 -10.48 4.27
CA VAL A 131 -10.12 -10.06 2.94
C VAL A 131 -11.37 -10.83 2.54
N GLU A 132 -11.41 -12.15 2.71
CA GLU A 132 -12.59 -12.97 2.39
C GLU A 132 -13.81 -12.57 3.21
N ASN A 133 -13.63 -12.30 4.51
CA ASN A 133 -14.72 -11.86 5.38
C ASN A 133 -15.25 -10.49 4.97
N LYS A 134 -14.35 -9.52 4.78
CA LYS A 134 -14.73 -8.15 4.37
C LYS A 134 -15.31 -8.12 2.96
N ALA A 135 -14.85 -8.98 2.06
CA ALA A 135 -15.43 -9.11 0.74
C ALA A 135 -16.91 -9.50 0.83
N ARG A 136 -17.24 -10.51 1.66
CA ARG A 136 -18.64 -10.92 1.90
C ARG A 136 -19.50 -9.82 2.52
N GLU A 137 -18.92 -8.97 3.36
CA GLU A 137 -19.63 -7.88 4.03
C GLU A 137 -19.85 -6.65 3.15
N LEU A 138 -18.88 -6.31 2.30
CA LEU A 138 -18.79 -4.99 1.67
C LEU A 138 -18.90 -5.01 0.14
N LEU A 139 -18.56 -6.11 -0.52
CA LEU A 139 -18.52 -6.19 -1.98
C LEU A 139 -19.82 -6.76 -2.55
N PRO A 140 -20.20 -6.36 -3.78
CA PRO A 140 -21.37 -6.92 -4.43
C PRO A 140 -21.18 -8.43 -4.73
N PRO A 141 -22.23 -9.25 -4.63
CA PRO A 141 -22.13 -10.69 -4.88
C PRO A 141 -21.55 -11.06 -6.25
N SER A 142 -21.81 -10.26 -7.29
CA SER A 142 -21.24 -10.47 -8.62
C SER A 142 -19.71 -10.40 -8.63
N LEU A 143 -19.13 -9.46 -7.88
CA LEU A 143 -17.68 -9.32 -7.78
C LEU A 143 -17.06 -10.46 -6.96
N ILE A 144 -17.73 -10.91 -5.90
CA ILE A 144 -17.28 -12.07 -5.10
C ILE A 144 -17.24 -13.33 -5.98
N THR A 145 -18.25 -13.54 -6.82
CA THR A 145 -18.31 -14.64 -7.78
C THR A 145 -17.21 -14.53 -8.83
N GLU A 146 -17.00 -13.35 -9.42
CA GLU A 146 -15.95 -13.11 -10.42
C GLU A 146 -14.56 -13.41 -9.85
N LEU A 147 -14.31 -12.99 -8.60
CA LEU A 147 -13.06 -13.24 -7.88
C LEU A 147 -12.96 -14.65 -7.27
N GLN A 148 -14.01 -15.48 -7.40
CA GLN A 148 -14.05 -16.86 -6.91
C GLN A 148 -13.69 -17.00 -5.42
N LEU A 149 -14.01 -16.00 -4.59
CA LEU A 149 -13.58 -15.97 -3.18
C LEU A 149 -14.34 -16.95 -2.28
N ALA A 150 -15.47 -17.48 -2.72
CA ALA A 150 -16.26 -18.44 -1.96
C ALA A 150 -15.56 -19.81 -1.88
N TYR A 151 -15.82 -20.54 -0.79
CA TYR A 151 -15.44 -21.94 -0.63
C TYR A 151 -16.66 -22.84 -0.84
N HIS A 152 -16.43 -24.06 -1.32
CA HIS A 152 -17.50 -25.05 -1.57
C HIS A 152 -17.71 -26.01 -0.40
N HIS A 153 -16.97 -25.83 0.69
CA HIS A 153 -17.06 -26.61 1.91
C HIS A 153 -17.03 -25.69 3.13
N GLU A 154 -17.51 -26.21 4.26
CA GLU A 154 -17.57 -25.50 5.55
C GLU A 154 -16.50 -26.00 6.54
N ASP A 155 -15.72 -27.02 6.15
CA ASP A 155 -14.68 -27.58 6.99
C ASP A 155 -13.52 -26.58 7.13
N GLU A 156 -13.31 -26.10 8.36
CA GLU A 156 -12.36 -25.01 8.61
C GLU A 156 -10.92 -25.40 8.24
N GLN A 157 -10.55 -26.67 8.44
CA GLN A 157 -9.22 -27.16 8.09
C GLN A 157 -9.02 -27.18 6.57
N GLN A 158 -10.02 -27.64 5.80
CA GLN A 158 -9.99 -27.57 4.34
C GLN A 158 -9.96 -26.12 3.84
N ILE A 159 -10.75 -25.21 4.42
CA ILE A 159 -10.71 -23.78 4.06
C ILE A 159 -9.31 -23.20 4.30
N ARG A 160 -8.66 -23.55 5.42
CA ARG A 160 -7.29 -23.10 5.70
C ARG A 160 -6.30 -23.70 4.70
N SER A 161 -6.47 -24.96 4.31
CA SER A 161 -5.65 -25.63 3.29
C SER A 161 -5.76 -24.91 1.94
N ASP A 162 -6.98 -24.70 1.45
CA ASP A 162 -7.27 -24.00 0.20
C ASP A 162 -6.69 -22.58 0.22
N ARG A 163 -6.81 -21.86 1.35
CA ARG A 163 -6.23 -20.52 1.50
C ARG A 163 -4.70 -20.52 1.37
N VAL A 164 -4.03 -21.51 1.96
CA VAL A 164 -2.57 -21.67 1.82
C VAL A 164 -2.19 -22.00 0.38
N GLU A 165 -2.96 -22.86 -0.30
CA GLU A 165 -2.73 -23.18 -1.71
C GLU A 165 -2.91 -21.94 -2.59
N ARG A 166 -4.01 -21.20 -2.45
CA ARG A 166 -4.27 -19.94 -3.14
C ARG A 166 -3.13 -18.95 -2.94
N MET A 167 -2.64 -18.72 -1.71
CA MET A 167 -1.56 -17.75 -1.49
C MET A 167 -0.20 -18.17 -2.06
N GLN A 168 0.02 -19.44 -2.41
CA GLN A 168 1.24 -19.87 -3.10
C GLN A 168 1.20 -19.52 -4.60
N ASP A 169 0.00 -19.43 -5.16
CA ASP A 169 -0.24 -19.07 -6.55
C ASP A 169 -0.21 -17.53 -6.73
N LYS A 170 0.48 -17.06 -7.77
CA LYS A 170 0.66 -15.61 -8.01
C LYS A 170 -0.62 -14.94 -8.49
N GLU A 171 -1.44 -15.65 -9.26
CA GLU A 171 -2.74 -15.15 -9.74
C GLU A 171 -3.72 -15.02 -8.58
N TRP A 172 -3.72 -15.98 -7.67
CA TRP A 172 -4.52 -15.89 -6.45
C TRP A 172 -4.04 -14.80 -5.48
N GLN A 173 -2.73 -14.59 -5.35
CA GLN A 173 -2.22 -13.41 -4.64
C GLN A 173 -2.73 -12.10 -5.28
N LEU A 174 -2.85 -12.05 -6.61
CA LEU A 174 -3.45 -10.91 -7.29
C LEU A 174 -4.96 -10.81 -7.07
N VAL A 175 -5.70 -11.92 -7.01
CA VAL A 175 -7.12 -11.95 -6.63
C VAL A 175 -7.31 -11.35 -5.23
N TYR A 176 -6.50 -11.75 -4.25
CA TYR A 176 -6.55 -11.17 -2.89
C TYR A 176 -6.21 -9.68 -2.89
N LEU A 177 -5.21 -9.24 -3.67
CA LEU A 177 -4.88 -7.82 -3.81
C LEU A 177 -6.05 -7.03 -4.43
N THR A 178 -6.71 -7.60 -5.43
CA THR A 178 -7.85 -7.00 -6.12
C THR A 178 -9.03 -6.83 -5.18
N ALA A 179 -9.37 -7.89 -4.44
CA ALA A 179 -10.39 -7.84 -3.40
C ALA A 179 -10.05 -6.81 -2.32
N PHE A 180 -8.80 -6.80 -1.84
CA PHE A 180 -8.30 -5.82 -0.86
C PHE A 180 -8.52 -4.37 -1.33
N ILE A 181 -8.14 -4.05 -2.57
CA ILE A 181 -8.30 -2.69 -3.12
C ILE A 181 -9.78 -2.33 -3.26
N ALA A 182 -10.62 -3.26 -3.73
CA ALA A 182 -12.05 -3.06 -3.83
C ALA A 182 -12.68 -2.76 -2.43
N ILE A 183 -12.27 -3.52 -1.40
CA ILE A 183 -12.68 -3.29 -0.02
C ILE A 183 -12.24 -1.92 0.47
N CYS A 184 -10.97 -1.54 0.25
CA CYS A 184 -10.48 -0.21 0.65
C CYS A 184 -11.23 0.91 -0.09
N ASN A 185 -11.56 0.73 -1.36
CA ASN A 185 -12.36 1.70 -2.11
C ASN A 185 -13.76 1.87 -1.48
N GLU A 186 -14.39 0.80 -1.02
CA GLU A 186 -15.68 0.88 -0.34
C GLU A 186 -15.58 1.51 1.06
N LEU A 187 -14.63 1.05 1.88
CA LEU A 187 -14.40 1.55 3.24
C LEU A 187 -14.10 3.07 3.27
N TYR A 188 -13.34 3.55 2.28
CA TYR A 188 -12.88 4.94 2.23
C TYR A 188 -13.55 5.76 1.14
N LYS A 189 -14.72 5.34 0.63
CA LYS A 189 -15.44 6.03 -0.46
C LYS A 189 -15.81 7.48 -0.15
N THR A 190 -15.98 7.82 1.13
CA THR A 190 -16.30 9.19 1.60
C THR A 190 -15.06 9.98 2.01
N LYS A 191 -13.90 9.33 2.16
CA LYS A 191 -12.65 9.99 2.57
C LYS A 191 -12.07 10.76 1.40
N GLN A 192 -11.76 12.03 1.63
CA GLN A 192 -11.13 12.89 0.64
C GLN A 192 -9.61 12.77 0.75
N PHE A 193 -8.98 12.30 -0.32
CA PHE A 193 -7.52 12.29 -0.45
C PHE A 193 -7.07 13.47 -1.30
N ALA A 194 -6.03 14.17 -0.88
CA ALA A 194 -5.45 15.31 -1.60
C ALA A 194 -4.81 14.90 -2.94
N SER A 195 -4.44 13.63 -3.10
CA SER A 195 -3.89 13.09 -4.35
C SER A 195 -4.00 11.57 -4.42
N ALA A 196 -3.84 11.02 -5.62
CA ALA A 196 -3.70 9.57 -5.84
C ALA A 196 -2.52 8.98 -5.04
N SER A 197 -1.40 9.71 -4.94
CA SER A 197 -0.24 9.28 -4.15
C SER A 197 -0.56 9.19 -2.66
N GLN A 198 -1.39 10.10 -2.12
CA GLN A 198 -1.80 10.01 -0.71
C GLN A 198 -2.75 8.82 -0.49
N LYS A 199 -3.71 8.60 -1.40
CA LYS A 199 -4.59 7.43 -1.37
C LYS A 199 -3.79 6.13 -1.42
N LEU A 200 -2.81 6.06 -2.31
CA LEU A 200 -1.90 4.91 -2.42
C LEU A 200 -1.17 4.64 -1.11
N GLN A 201 -0.60 5.67 -0.51
CA GLN A 201 0.14 5.54 0.76
C GLN A 201 -0.75 5.07 1.90
N TRP A 202 -1.99 5.53 1.92
CA TRP A 202 -3.01 5.04 2.85
C TRP A 202 -3.28 3.56 2.64
N PHE A 203 -3.55 3.13 1.40
CA PHE A 203 -3.88 1.74 1.08
C PHE A 203 -2.69 0.81 1.33
N ALA A 204 -1.48 1.23 0.96
CA ALA A 204 -0.24 0.54 1.27
C ALA A 204 -0.03 0.37 2.79
N THR A 205 -0.42 1.36 3.59
CA THR A 205 -0.34 1.28 5.06
C THR A 205 -1.33 0.25 5.62
N ILE A 206 -2.55 0.19 5.09
CA ILE A 206 -3.53 -0.83 5.48
C ILE A 206 -3.06 -2.22 5.08
N TYR A 207 -2.51 -2.35 3.88
CA TYR A 207 -1.95 -3.62 3.39
C TYR A 207 -0.90 -4.17 4.37
N ASN A 208 -0.02 -3.30 4.87
CA ASN A 208 1.02 -3.68 5.82
C ASN A 208 0.51 -3.86 7.26
N ALA A 209 -0.52 -3.12 7.68
CA ALA A 209 -0.96 -3.06 9.08
C ALA A 209 -2.23 -3.87 9.42
N GLY A 210 -3.01 -4.29 8.43
CA GLY A 210 -4.35 -4.86 8.55
C GLY A 210 -5.47 -3.80 8.53
N PHE A 211 -6.71 -4.25 8.33
CA PHE A 211 -7.88 -3.36 8.20
C PHE A 211 -8.43 -2.85 9.53
N ASP A 212 -8.26 -3.59 10.63
CA ASP A 212 -8.81 -3.25 11.94
C ASP A 212 -7.98 -2.17 12.65
N ARG A 213 -7.88 -0.99 12.02
CA ARG A 213 -7.08 0.13 12.50
C ARG A 213 -7.86 1.44 12.36
N THR A 214 -7.72 2.31 13.36
CA THR A 214 -8.33 3.63 13.34
C THR A 214 -7.62 4.57 12.35
N ASP A 215 -8.33 5.57 11.84
CA ASP A 215 -7.73 6.61 11.00
C ASP A 215 -6.51 7.26 11.69
N ALA A 216 -6.59 7.55 12.99
CA ALA A 216 -5.48 8.12 13.75
C ALA A 216 -4.26 7.18 13.83
N TYR A 217 -4.49 5.86 13.89
CA TYR A 217 -3.41 4.88 13.82
C TYR A 217 -2.76 4.87 12.43
N LEU A 218 -3.57 4.88 11.37
CA LEU A 218 -3.11 4.87 9.99
C LEU A 218 -2.34 6.14 9.63
N ASP A 219 -2.85 7.31 10.04
CA ASP A 219 -2.16 8.61 9.90
C ASP A 219 -0.75 8.55 10.49
N LYS A 220 -0.61 8.02 11.71
CA LYS A 220 0.69 7.83 12.35
C LYS A 220 1.58 6.84 11.57
N LYS A 221 1.02 5.71 11.13
CA LYS A 221 1.79 4.64 10.49
C LYS A 221 2.29 4.97 9.10
N VAL A 222 1.58 5.82 8.35
CA VAL A 222 2.04 6.33 7.04
C VAL A 222 3.42 7.01 7.16
N ASP A 223 3.69 7.67 8.30
CA ASP A 223 4.92 8.41 8.55
C ASP A 223 6.00 7.63 9.33
N GLU A 224 5.70 6.43 9.83
CA GLU A 224 6.61 5.68 10.70
C GLU A 224 7.58 4.79 9.93
N ALA A 225 8.88 4.95 10.16
CA ALA A 225 9.91 4.06 9.62
C ALA A 225 9.99 2.78 10.45
N HIS A 226 9.39 1.69 9.97
CA HIS A 226 9.34 0.40 10.66
C HIS A 226 9.55 -0.82 9.73
N PHE A 227 9.78 -0.56 8.44
CA PHE A 227 9.94 -1.58 7.41
C PHE A 227 11.41 -1.83 7.11
N TYR A 228 11.87 -3.08 7.17
CA TYR A 228 13.23 -3.47 6.81
C TYR A 228 13.24 -4.13 5.43
N LEU A 229 14.20 -3.76 4.57
CA LEU A 229 14.35 -4.44 3.29
C LEU A 229 14.96 -5.83 3.39
N GLU A 230 15.82 -6.02 4.38
CA GLU A 230 16.41 -7.31 4.67
C GLU A 230 15.48 -8.02 5.65
N GLN A 231 15.20 -9.30 5.39
CA GLN A 231 14.42 -10.12 6.32
C GLN A 231 15.19 -10.37 7.63
N ASP A 232 16.52 -10.21 7.64
CA ASP A 232 17.39 -10.42 8.80
C ASP A 232 17.79 -9.07 9.44
N MET A 233 17.69 -9.02 10.77
CA MET A 233 18.08 -7.88 11.60
C MET A 233 19.57 -7.96 11.97
N PRO A 234 20.32 -6.84 12.08
CA PRO A 234 19.87 -5.45 12.03
C PRO A 234 20.11 -4.74 10.66
N GLY A 235 19.20 -3.82 10.29
CA GLY A 235 19.31 -3.00 9.07
C GLY A 235 18.60 -1.64 9.16
N LYS A 236 18.70 -0.81 8.10
CA LYS A 236 18.00 0.49 8.03
C LYS A 236 16.49 0.28 7.90
N LYS A 237 15.71 1.02 8.68
CA LYS A 237 14.25 1.08 8.57
C LYS A 237 13.82 2.11 7.54
N PHE A 238 12.77 1.77 6.81
CA PHE A 238 12.10 2.62 5.85
C PHE A 238 10.62 2.76 6.21
N ARG A 239 9.97 3.74 5.62
CA ARG A 239 8.52 3.89 5.67
C ARG A 239 7.90 3.07 4.55
N TYR A 240 7.10 2.06 4.88
CA TYR A 240 6.44 1.19 3.89
C TYR A 240 5.71 2.02 2.81
N ALA A 241 4.86 2.95 3.26
CA ALA A 241 4.11 3.84 2.39
C ALA A 241 5.00 4.72 1.48
N ALA A 242 6.18 5.13 1.96
CA ALA A 242 7.10 5.92 1.14
C ALA A 242 7.73 5.10 0.03
N VAL A 243 8.03 3.81 0.27
CA VAL A 243 8.56 2.91 -0.77
C VAL A 243 7.51 2.67 -1.86
N ALA A 244 6.26 2.41 -1.47
CA ALA A 244 5.14 2.31 -2.40
C ALA A 244 4.95 3.60 -3.23
N GLY A 245 4.94 4.76 -2.56
CA GLY A 245 4.81 6.05 -3.21
C GLY A 245 5.97 6.40 -4.14
N TRP A 246 7.20 6.03 -3.79
CA TRP A 246 8.36 6.19 -4.64
C TRP A 246 8.20 5.40 -5.94
N TYR A 247 7.84 4.11 -5.85
CA TYR A 247 7.61 3.29 -7.05
C TYR A 247 6.58 3.92 -7.97
N TYR A 248 5.43 4.30 -7.41
CA TYR A 248 4.34 4.93 -8.16
C TYR A 248 4.73 6.24 -8.86
N GLN A 249 5.63 7.01 -8.27
CA GLN A 249 6.15 8.25 -8.88
C GLN A 249 7.26 8.00 -9.92
N THR A 250 7.87 6.83 -9.96
CA THR A 250 8.94 6.53 -10.94
C THR A 250 8.42 6.01 -12.28
N ILE A 251 7.13 5.66 -12.32
CA ILE A 251 6.43 5.09 -13.47
C ILE A 251 5.43 6.10 -14.09
N HIS A 252 5.23 7.25 -13.44
CA HIS A 252 4.41 8.39 -13.87
C HIS A 252 5.26 9.66 -13.95
#